data_AF-A0A1S6WV90-F1
#
_entry.id   AF-A0A1S6WV90-F1
#
_cell.length_a   1.000
_cell.length_b   1.000
_cell.length_c   1.000
_cell.angle_alpha   90.00
_cell.angle_beta   90.00
_cell.angle_gamma   90.00
#
_symmetry.space_group_name_H-M   'P 1'
#
loop_
_entity.id
_entity.type
_entity.pdbx_description
1 polymer ?
#
loop_
_entity_poly.entity_id
_entity_poly.type
_entity_poly.pdbx_seq_one_letter_code
_entity_poly.pdbx_strand_id
1 'polypeptide(L)'
;MNQREDFKELIKSIRTKFNWTQSEMARTLGVTQAAVSKWEKRGSISLMNYLKLCQLQDSLVPPTSTFADSSVINEHQQDNSSYQTEERL
;
A
#
# COMPACT_ATOMS: atom_id res chain seq x y z
N MET A 1 -3.62 -6.15 23.12
CA MET A 1 -3.51 -5.69 21.72
C MET A 1 -4.41 -4.48 21.54
N ASN A 2 -3.86 -3.36 21.05
CA ASN A 2 -4.60 -2.12 20.87
C ASN A 2 -5.18 -2.10 19.44
N GLN A 3 -6.45 -2.46 19.32
CA GLN A 3 -7.14 -2.69 18.05
C GLN A 3 -7.02 -1.54 17.03
N ARG A 4 -6.87 -0.29 17.50
CA ARG A 4 -6.71 0.86 16.60
C ARG A 4 -5.34 0.92 15.95
N GLU A 5 -4.32 0.46 16.67
CA GLU A 5 -2.93 0.51 16.22
C GLU A 5 -2.70 -0.58 15.18
N ASP A 6 -3.25 -1.77 15.44
CA ASP A 6 -3.29 -2.88 14.49
C ASP A 6 -3.99 -2.46 13.18
N PHE A 7 -5.04 -1.64 13.26
CA PHE A 7 -5.79 -1.19 12.10
C PHE A 7 -5.09 -0.11 11.27
N LYS A 8 -4.34 0.81 11.90
CA LYS A 8 -3.51 1.80 11.20
C LYS A 8 -2.41 1.11 10.40
N GLU A 9 -1.73 0.17 11.02
CA GLU A 9 -0.65 -0.60 10.38
C GLU A 9 -1.20 -1.49 9.26
N LEU A 10 -2.40 -2.06 9.41
CA LEU A 10 -3.05 -2.81 8.34
C LEU A 10 -3.23 -1.96 7.08
N ILE A 11 -3.79 -0.75 7.20
CA ILE A 11 -4.03 0.15 6.05
C ILE A 11 -2.72 0.49 5.36
N LYS A 12 -1.69 0.82 6.14
CA LYS A 12 -0.36 1.13 5.64
C LYS A 12 0.27 -0.07 4.93
N SER A 13 0.11 -1.28 5.49
CA SER A 13 0.64 -2.52 4.93
C SER A 13 0.01 -2.85 3.57
N ILE A 14 -1.31 -2.63 3.42
CA ILE A 14 -1.99 -2.83 2.14
C ILE A 14 -1.42 -1.85 1.12
N ARG A 15 -1.30 -0.56 1.47
CA ARG A 15 -0.72 0.43 0.56
C ARG A 15 0.70 0.06 0.12
N THR A 16 1.56 -0.38 1.03
CA THR A 16 2.94 -0.77 0.70
C THR A 16 3.01 -2.05 -0.12
N LYS A 17 2.11 -3.02 0.08
CA LYS A 17 2.03 -4.24 -0.75
C LYS A 17 1.77 -3.92 -2.23
N PHE A 18 1.03 -2.85 -2.49
CA PHE A 18 0.74 -2.38 -3.84
C PHE A 18 1.75 -1.34 -4.36
N ASN A 19 2.81 -1.05 -3.59
CA ASN A 19 3.78 0.02 -3.89
C ASN A 19 3.14 1.39 -4.13
N TRP A 20 2.02 1.69 -3.47
CA TRP A 20 1.33 2.96 -3.62
C TRP A 20 1.85 4.03 -2.65
N THR A 21 1.90 5.25 -3.13
CA THR A 21 1.89 6.47 -2.31
C THR A 21 0.49 6.70 -1.72
N GLN A 22 0.38 7.55 -0.69
CA GLN A 22 -0.92 7.91 -0.12
C GLN A 22 -1.86 8.54 -1.17
N SER A 23 -1.30 9.29 -2.13
CA SER A 23 -2.06 9.94 -3.20
C SER A 23 -2.58 8.95 -4.23
N GLU A 24 -1.80 7.90 -4.55
CA GLU A 24 -2.23 6.85 -5.48
C GLU A 24 -3.36 6.01 -4.89
N MET A 25 -3.21 5.57 -3.63
CA MET A 25 -4.28 4.88 -2.92
C MET A 25 -5.56 5.73 -2.86
N ALA A 26 -5.41 7.04 -2.63
CA ALA A 26 -6.54 7.97 -2.60
C ALA A 26 -7.25 8.06 -3.97
N ARG A 27 -6.49 8.17 -5.06
CA ARG A 27 -7.02 8.16 -6.43
C ARG A 27 -7.76 6.86 -6.75
N THR A 28 -7.17 5.72 -6.40
CA THR A 28 -7.80 4.40 -6.63
C THR A 28 -9.12 4.25 -5.88
N LEU A 29 -9.22 4.79 -4.67
CA LEU A 29 -10.43 4.69 -3.85
C LEU A 29 -11.47 5.80 -4.10
N GLY A 30 -11.10 6.85 -4.85
CA GLY A 30 -11.94 8.02 -5.07
C GLY A 30 -12.08 8.92 -3.83
N VAL A 31 -11.01 9.05 -3.04
CA VAL A 31 -10.96 9.91 -1.84
C VAL A 31 -9.81 10.91 -1.92
N THR A 32 -9.69 11.80 -0.94
CA THR A 32 -8.56 12.73 -0.84
C THR A 32 -7.35 12.07 -0.17
N GLN A 33 -6.14 12.52 -0.52
CA GLN A 33 -4.90 12.10 0.15
C GLN A 33 -4.95 12.35 1.67
N ALA A 34 -5.56 13.47 2.08
CA ALA A 34 -5.75 13.81 3.49
C ALA A 34 -6.60 12.76 4.25
N ALA A 35 -7.58 12.13 3.58
CA ALA A 35 -8.34 11.04 4.15
C ALA A 35 -7.44 9.82 4.45
N VAL A 36 -6.62 9.41 3.48
CA VAL A 36 -5.65 8.30 3.66
C VAL A 36 -4.66 8.60 4.79
N SER A 37 -4.11 9.81 4.84
CA SER A 37 -3.22 10.24 5.93
C SER A 37 -3.91 10.16 7.30
N LYS A 38 -5.19 10.55 7.39
CA LYS A 38 -5.99 10.43 8.62
C LYS A 38 -6.23 8.97 8.99
N TRP A 39 -6.44 8.07 8.03
CA TRP A 39 -6.64 6.66 8.29
C TRP A 39 -5.39 6.01 8.89
N GLU A 40 -4.22 6.26 8.30
CA GLU A 40 -2.95 5.74 8.80
C GLU A 40 -2.54 6.34 10.16
N LYS A 41 -3.00 7.56 10.49
CA LYS A 41 -2.68 8.22 11.78
C LYS A 41 -3.69 7.93 12.89
N ARG A 42 -4.99 7.87 12.56
CA ARG A 42 -6.10 7.80 13.53
C ARG A 42 -6.89 6.49 13.48
N GLY A 43 -6.70 5.65 12.47
CA GLY A 43 -7.36 4.34 12.36
C GLY A 43 -8.85 4.42 12.04
N SER A 44 -9.29 5.47 11.32
CA SER A 44 -10.71 5.72 11.06
C SER A 44 -11.01 5.76 9.56
N ILE A 45 -11.38 4.61 8.99
CA ILE A 45 -11.85 4.45 7.61
C ILE A 45 -13.36 4.15 7.60
N SER A 46 -14.07 4.49 6.52
CA SER A 46 -15.46 4.05 6.34
C SER A 46 -15.50 2.60 5.88
N LEU A 47 -16.58 1.89 6.25
CA LEU A 47 -16.80 0.49 5.82
C LEU A 47 -16.75 0.33 4.30
N MET A 48 -17.34 1.26 3.55
CA MET A 48 -17.33 1.26 2.08
C MET A 48 -15.90 1.28 1.51
N ASN A 49 -15.03 2.14 2.02
CA ASN A 49 -13.64 2.24 1.53
C ASN A 49 -12.80 1.03 1.96
N TYR A 50 -13.09 0.46 3.14
CA TYR A 50 -12.48 -0.79 3.56
C TYR A 50 -12.85 -1.95 2.63
N LEU A 51 -14.13 -2.09 2.27
CA LEU A 51 -14.59 -3.12 1.33
C LEU A 51 -13.93 -2.98 -0.05
N LYS A 52 -13.80 -1.75 -0.56
CA LYS A 52 -13.07 -1.48 -1.81
C LYS A 52 -11.61 -1.97 -1.73
N LEU A 53 -10.94 -1.76 -0.60
CA LEU A 53 -9.56 -2.26 -0.41
C LEU A 53 -9.48 -3.78 -0.43
N CYS A 54 -10.42 -4.47 0.23
CA CYS A 54 -10.48 -5.93 0.21
C CYS A 54 -10.68 -6.45 -1.22
N GLN A 55 -11.60 -5.86 -1.98
CA GLN A 55 -11.86 -6.25 -3.37
C GLN A 55 -10.62 -6.11 -4.27
N LEU A 56 -9.85 -5.02 -4.08
CA LEU A 56 -8.60 -4.81 -4.82
C LEU A 56 -7.55 -5.86 -4.46
N GLN A 57 -7.48 -6.26 -3.19
CA GLN A 57 -6.57 -7.32 -2.72
C GLN A 57 -6.94 -8.70 -3.28
N ASP A 58 -8.24 -9.02 -3.32
CA ASP A 58 -8.73 -10.31 -3.81
C ASP A 58 -8.56 -10.46 -5.33
N SER A 59 -8.66 -9.35 -6.09
CA SER A 59 -8.48 -9.37 -7.55
C SER A 59 -7.05 -9.67 -8.03
N LEU A 60 -6.05 -9.61 -7.13
CA LEU A 60 -4.64 -9.87 -7.43
C LEU A 60 -4.21 -11.30 -7.16
N VAL A 61 -5.13 -12.17 -6.73
CA VAL A 61 -4.90 -13.60 -6.69
C VAL A 61 -5.43 -14.18 -8.00
N PRO A 62 -4.61 -14.39 -9.04
CA PRO A 62 -5.01 -15.32 -10.09
C PRO A 62 -5.33 -16.66 -9.39
N PRO A 63 -6.34 -17.41 -9.83
CA PRO A 63 -6.48 -18.81 -9.43
C PRO A 63 -5.30 -19.58 -10.01
N THR A 64 -4.11 -19.43 -9.44
CA THR A 64 -2.94 -20.22 -9.75
C THR A 64 -3.13 -21.56 -9.06
N SER A 65 -4.00 -22.34 -9.69
CA SER A 65 -3.82 -23.78 -9.85
C SER A 65 -2.44 -24.00 -10.46
N THR A 66 -1.38 -24.03 -9.64
CA THR A 66 -0.10 -24.60 -10.07
C THR A 66 0.62 -25.20 -8.86
N PHE A 67 0.35 -26.48 -8.67
CA PHE A 67 1.34 -27.41 -8.16
C PHE A 67 2.60 -27.30 -9.04
N ALA A 68 3.68 -26.71 -8.52
CA ALA A 68 5.07 -26.85 -8.96
C ALA A 68 5.89 -25.93 -8.03
N ASP A 69 6.38 -26.43 -6.92
CA ASP A 69 7.70 -27.09 -6.80
C ASP A 69 8.88 -26.20 -7.19
N SER A 70 9.74 -26.03 -6.19
CA SER A 70 11.16 -25.69 -6.23
C SER A 70 11.64 -24.34 -6.79
N SER A 71 12.10 -23.53 -5.83
CA SER A 71 13.47 -23.00 -5.76
C SER A 71 14.00 -22.21 -6.96
N VAL A 72 13.97 -20.87 -6.89
CA VAL A 72 15.15 -20.06 -7.21
C VAL A 72 15.13 -18.72 -6.45
N ILE A 73 16.25 -18.47 -5.78
CA ILE A 73 16.68 -17.24 -5.12
C ILE A 73 16.94 -16.19 -6.21
N ASN A 74 16.57 -14.93 -6.03
CA ASN A 74 17.36 -13.85 -6.61
C ASN A 74 17.24 -12.56 -5.80
N GLU A 75 18.26 -12.32 -4.98
CA GLU A 75 18.65 -11.00 -4.53
C GLU A 75 19.06 -10.18 -5.77
N HIS A 76 18.56 -8.96 -5.92
CA HIS A 76 19.30 -7.90 -6.64
C HIS A 76 18.86 -6.53 -6.14
N GLN A 77 19.81 -5.87 -5.49
CA GLN A 77 19.83 -4.48 -5.08
C GLN A 77 20.58 -3.68 -6.14
N GLN A 78 20.01 -2.60 -6.68
CA GLN A 78 20.68 -1.37 -7.17
C GLN A 78 19.61 -0.27 -7.18
N ASP A 79 19.70 0.75 -6.33
CA ASP A 79 20.44 2.01 -6.51
C ASP A 79 19.93 2.83 -7.70
N ASN A 80 19.31 3.99 -7.43
CA ASN A 80 19.61 5.23 -8.16
C ASN A 80 19.04 6.51 -7.51
N SER A 81 19.99 7.35 -7.08
CA SER A 81 20.06 8.82 -7.23
C SER A 81 19.16 9.79 -6.45
N SER A 82 19.90 10.57 -5.65
CA SER A 82 19.63 11.86 -5.03
C SER A 82 19.39 12.97 -6.05
N TYR A 83 18.31 13.75 -5.89
CA TYR A 83 18.21 15.08 -6.52
C TYR A 83 18.52 16.15 -5.48
N GLN A 84 19.65 16.80 -5.69
CA GLN A 84 20.13 17.99 -5.01
C GLN A 84 19.68 19.20 -5.83
N THR A 85 18.77 20.01 -5.31
CA THR A 85 18.37 21.27 -5.97
C THR A 85 19.28 22.37 -5.46
N GLU A 86 20.21 22.82 -6.30
CA GLU A 86 20.90 24.10 -6.12
C GLU A 86 19.97 25.25 -6.53
N GLU A 87 19.72 26.20 -5.64
CA GLU A 87 19.25 27.54 -6.01
C GLU A 87 20.39 28.53 -5.78
N ARG A 88 21.00 28.95 -6.88
CA ARG A 88 21.72 30.23 -7.00
C ARG A 88 20.76 31.25 -7.58
N LEU A 89 20.52 32.34 -6.84
CA LEU A 89 20.62 33.74 -7.31
C LEU A 89 20.44 34.72 -6.15
#